data_AF-A0A8J5H399-F1
#
_entry.id   AF-A0A8J5H399-F1
#
_cell.length_a   1.000
_cell.length_b   1.000
_cell.length_c   1.000
_cell.angle_alpha   90.00
_cell.angle_beta   90.00
_cell.angle_gamma   90.00
#
_symmetry.space_group_name_H-M   'P 1'
#
loop_
_entity.id
_entity.type
_entity.pdbx_description
1 polymer ?
#
loop_
_entity_poly.entity_id
_entity_poly.type
_entity_poly.pdbx_seq_one_letter_code
_entity_poly.pdbx_strand_id
1 'polypeptide(L)'
;MATDGDAVTHGLQAHLTLTYVRYPSLLVLFLHLPQTTKNFSFGLRIQQRNPALEYEAGRDREAVENLERMCEVGPSGADSSGMSLFTDLLGDPLCRVRHSPNFLMLVRPSPSSVSPVLLVFVIELHWSVQVAEIAIGPESREIVGVIRGCVKFVTCGTKKPRRAADDLDGASPVSIYAKVAYLLGLRVSPFHRRKGIGLKLVQRMEEWCKEKGAEYAYMATEKDNEPSIQLFTGRCGYSKFRTPAILVQPVFAHRLPLPGASVVLPLPTADAEALYRRRFAGIEFFPRDIDAVLRNPLSLGTFLAVPGGCAAAARWQGVEAFLAAPPPAWAVASVWNSKALFRLEVRGAARWRRALAQATRTIDRALPWLRIPSVPDLFSPFGLYLVYGLAGDGSAAPSLTRALFHHAHNMARADAGCRVVAAEVAACEPLRLGIPHWRRLSCAEDLWCVKRLAGEYGEGGALGDWTKAPPPASIFVDPREF
;
A
#
# COMPACT_ATOMS: atom_id res chain seq x y z
N MET A 1 90.52 8.62 -6.95
CA MET A 1 89.22 8.71 -7.63
C MET A 1 88.38 7.56 -7.12
N ALA A 2 87.30 7.88 -6.42
CA ALA A 2 86.47 6.92 -5.70
C ALA A 2 85.67 6.04 -6.67
N THR A 3 85.71 4.74 -6.44
CA THR A 3 84.81 3.74 -7.01
C THR A 3 84.02 3.13 -5.86
N ASP A 4 82.70 3.32 -5.92
CA ASP A 4 81.67 2.85 -4.99
C ASP A 4 81.52 1.32 -5.01
N GLY A 5 81.14 0.76 -3.86
CA GLY A 5 80.98 -0.67 -3.62
C GLY A 5 79.65 -1.24 -4.09
N ASP A 6 79.70 -2.48 -4.57
CA ASP A 6 78.57 -3.31 -4.98
C ASP A 6 77.67 -3.73 -3.80
N ALA A 7 76.36 -3.52 -3.94
CA ALA A 7 75.32 -4.11 -3.10
C ALA A 7 74.54 -5.17 -3.91
N VAL A 8 74.71 -6.45 -3.56
CA VAL A 8 73.94 -7.58 -4.09
C VAL A 8 72.59 -7.66 -3.37
N THR A 9 71.49 -7.52 -4.09
CA THR A 9 70.13 -7.80 -3.61
C THR A 9 69.67 -9.18 -4.12
N HIS A 10 69.53 -10.16 -3.22
CA HIS A 10 68.85 -11.42 -3.53
C HIS A 10 67.34 -11.19 -3.53
N GLY A 11 66.71 -11.30 -4.71
CA GLY A 11 65.26 -11.33 -4.85
C GLY A 11 64.67 -12.63 -4.30
N LEU A 12 63.70 -12.52 -3.39
CA LEU A 12 62.83 -13.61 -2.98
C LEU A 12 61.44 -13.39 -3.61
N GLN A 13 61.19 -14.03 -4.75
CA GLN A 13 59.83 -14.23 -5.25
C GLN A 13 59.17 -15.34 -4.42
N ALA A 14 58.32 -14.97 -3.45
CA ALA A 14 57.48 -15.94 -2.75
C ALA A 14 56.25 -16.26 -3.61
N HIS A 15 56.21 -17.45 -4.21
CA HIS A 15 55.02 -17.96 -4.88
C HIS A 15 53.95 -18.37 -3.84
N LEU A 16 52.92 -17.55 -3.67
CA LEU A 16 51.71 -17.89 -2.92
C LEU A 16 50.88 -18.89 -3.72
N THR A 17 50.59 -20.06 -3.16
CA THR A 17 49.74 -21.07 -3.83
C THR A 17 48.35 -21.06 -3.20
N LEU A 18 47.34 -20.73 -4.00
CA LEU A 18 45.92 -20.73 -3.60
C LEU A 18 45.24 -21.98 -4.16
N THR A 19 44.66 -22.82 -3.30
CA THR A 19 43.83 -23.96 -3.71
C THR A 19 42.41 -23.80 -3.15
N TYR A 20 41.39 -24.32 -3.84
CA TYR A 20 40.00 -24.23 -3.37
C TYR A 20 39.22 -25.53 -3.54
N VAL A 21 38.22 -25.73 -2.70
CA VAL A 21 37.24 -26.84 -2.79
C VAL A 21 35.83 -26.25 -2.86
N ARG A 22 35.05 -26.65 -3.87
CA ARG A 22 33.72 -26.12 -4.15
C ARG A 22 32.65 -27.18 -3.87
N TYR A 23 31.73 -26.85 -2.97
CA TYR A 23 30.51 -27.62 -2.67
C TYR A 23 29.27 -26.85 -3.13
N PRO A 24 28.08 -27.49 -3.22
CA PRO A 24 26.84 -26.83 -3.64
C PRO A 24 26.46 -25.58 -2.82
N SER A 25 26.95 -25.47 -1.58
CA SER A 25 26.63 -24.38 -0.63
C SER A 25 27.84 -23.87 0.17
N LEU A 26 29.07 -24.22 -0.21
CA LEU A 26 30.31 -23.86 0.52
C LEU A 26 31.49 -23.73 -0.45
N LEU A 27 32.32 -22.70 -0.27
CA LEU A 27 33.62 -22.57 -0.93
C LEU A 27 34.69 -22.47 0.16
N VAL A 28 35.70 -23.34 0.10
CA VAL A 28 36.83 -23.35 1.04
C VAL A 28 38.10 -22.97 0.28
N LEU A 29 38.84 -21.97 0.76
CA LEU A 29 40.09 -21.49 0.16
C LEU A 29 41.26 -21.81 1.09
N PHE A 30 42.36 -22.33 0.53
CA PHE A 30 43.58 -22.68 1.23
C PHE A 30 44.74 -21.86 0.67
N LEU A 31 45.43 -21.14 1.54
CA LEU A 31 46.54 -20.25 1.18
C LEU A 31 47.82 -20.80 1.83
N HIS A 32 48.76 -21.23 1.01
CA HIS A 32 50.00 -21.85 1.49
C HIS A 32 51.14 -20.84 1.40
N LEU A 33 51.74 -20.50 2.55
CA LEU A 33 52.95 -19.67 2.64
C LEU A 33 54.20 -20.56 2.59
N PRO A 34 55.22 -20.22 1.78
CA PRO A 34 56.45 -20.98 1.75
C PRO A 34 57.29 -20.67 2.99
N GLN A 35 57.58 -21.71 3.76
CA GLN A 35 58.60 -21.77 4.82
C GLN A 35 58.34 -20.92 6.08
N THR A 36 57.57 -21.49 7.00
CA THR A 36 57.95 -21.73 8.41
C THR A 36 56.92 -22.66 9.03
N THR A 37 57.34 -23.49 9.98
CA THR A 37 56.70 -24.72 10.50
C THR A 37 55.39 -24.52 11.30
N LYS A 38 54.41 -23.80 10.78
CA LYS A 38 53.03 -23.82 11.29
C LYS A 38 52.03 -23.82 10.13
N ASN A 39 51.32 -24.92 9.97
CA ASN A 39 50.17 -25.00 9.08
C ASN A 39 49.08 -24.07 9.63
N PHE A 40 48.85 -22.93 8.98
CA PHE A 40 47.72 -22.06 9.30
C PHE A 40 46.49 -22.55 8.51
N SER A 41 45.49 -23.08 9.21
CA SER A 41 44.20 -23.45 8.63
C SER A 41 43.20 -22.30 8.78
N PHE A 42 42.76 -21.73 7.66
CA PHE A 42 41.70 -20.71 7.64
C PHE A 42 40.38 -21.35 7.20
N GLY A 43 39.34 -21.25 8.04
CA GLY A 43 37.98 -21.69 7.71
C GLY A 43 37.10 -20.49 7.36
N LEU A 44 36.80 -20.29 6.07
CA LEU A 44 35.84 -19.25 5.64
C LEU A 44 34.42 -19.84 5.65
N ARG A 45 33.56 -19.42 6.59
CA ARG A 45 32.14 -19.83 6.63
C ARG A 45 31.27 -18.80 5.90
N ILE A 46 31.16 -18.91 4.59
CA ILE A 46 30.18 -18.11 3.82
C ILE A 46 28.81 -18.78 3.97
N GLN A 47 28.06 -18.40 5.00
CA GLN A 47 26.64 -18.74 5.05
C GLN A 47 25.92 -17.82 4.06
N GLN A 48 25.38 -18.36 2.95
CA GLN A 48 24.44 -17.62 2.08
C GLN A 48 23.11 -17.37 2.83
N ARG A 49 23.16 -16.61 3.92
CA ARG A 49 22.00 -15.90 4.43
C ARG A 49 21.87 -14.68 3.56
N ASN A 50 21.09 -14.81 2.50
CA ASN A 50 20.51 -13.65 1.86
C ASN A 50 19.10 -13.56 2.45
N PRO A 51 18.88 -12.86 3.59
CA PRO A 51 17.56 -12.66 4.18
C PRO A 51 16.83 -11.50 3.49
N ALA A 52 15.52 -11.39 3.72
CA ALA A 52 14.83 -10.11 3.51
C ALA A 52 15.34 -9.13 4.58
N LEU A 53 15.64 -7.89 4.18
CA LEU A 53 16.18 -6.85 5.04
C LEU A 53 15.15 -5.75 5.23
N GLU A 54 15.21 -5.04 6.36
CA GLU A 54 14.43 -3.83 6.53
C GLU A 54 14.97 -2.73 5.62
N TYR A 55 14.06 -1.97 5.02
CA TYR A 55 14.39 -0.86 4.12
C TYR A 55 15.08 0.27 4.87
N GLU A 56 16.19 0.75 4.33
CA GLU A 56 16.86 1.97 4.81
C GLU A 56 16.96 3.02 3.70
N ALA A 57 16.37 4.19 3.92
CA ALA A 57 16.23 5.21 2.87
C ALA A 57 17.57 5.73 2.30
N GLY A 58 18.60 5.86 3.13
CA GLY A 58 19.92 6.31 2.67
C GLY A 58 20.60 5.32 1.73
N ARG A 59 20.24 4.03 1.82
CA ARG A 59 20.92 2.93 1.14
C ARG A 59 20.13 2.34 -0.01
N ASP A 60 18.81 2.20 0.18
CA ASP A 60 17.97 1.36 -0.66
C ASP A 60 17.08 2.16 -1.63
N ARG A 61 16.87 3.46 -1.39
CA ARG A 61 15.86 4.28 -2.08
C ARG A 61 15.94 4.19 -3.60
N GLU A 62 17.11 4.48 -4.17
CA GLU A 62 17.29 4.48 -5.62
C GLU A 62 17.08 3.08 -6.24
N ALA A 63 17.57 2.04 -5.58
CA ALA A 63 17.42 0.66 -6.04
C ALA A 63 15.95 0.18 -5.96
N VAL A 64 15.20 0.62 -4.94
CA VAL A 64 13.75 0.38 -4.85
C VAL A 64 13.00 1.10 -5.96
N GLU A 65 13.31 2.37 -6.23
CA GLU A 65 12.68 3.13 -7.31
C GLU A 65 12.94 2.49 -8.69
N ASN A 66 14.16 2.02 -8.92
CA ASN A 66 14.51 1.25 -10.11
C ASN A 66 13.69 -0.04 -10.21
N LEU A 67 13.54 -0.79 -9.11
CA LEU A 67 12.73 -2.00 -9.07
C LEU A 67 11.25 -1.73 -9.36
N GLU A 68 10.65 -0.71 -8.74
CA GLU A 68 9.26 -0.32 -9.00
C GLU A 68 9.08 -0.04 -10.49
N ARG A 69 9.96 0.80 -11.07
CA ARG A 69 9.95 1.12 -12.50
C ARG A 69 9.99 -0.12 -13.40
N MET A 70 10.75 -1.13 -13.03
CA MET A 70 10.84 -2.40 -13.76
C MET A 70 9.61 -3.31 -13.59
N CYS A 71 8.89 -3.17 -12.47
CA CYS A 71 7.75 -4.03 -12.13
C CYS A 71 6.41 -3.46 -12.61
N GLU A 72 6.40 -2.24 -13.14
CA GLU A 72 5.25 -1.61 -13.79
C GLU A 72 4.93 -2.37 -15.09
N VAL A 73 3.95 -3.28 -15.03
CA VAL A 73 3.43 -4.03 -16.17
C VAL A 73 2.01 -3.58 -16.48
N GLY A 74 1.73 -3.30 -17.75
CA GLY A 74 0.36 -3.06 -18.21
C GLY A 74 -0.48 -4.34 -18.27
N PRO A 75 -1.81 -4.22 -18.42
CA PRO A 75 -2.71 -5.36 -18.60
C PRO A 75 -2.19 -6.28 -19.70
N SER A 76 -1.94 -7.53 -19.33
CA SER A 76 -1.42 -8.58 -20.20
C SER A 76 -2.60 -9.37 -20.77
N GLY A 77 -3.03 -9.04 -21.99
CA GLY A 77 -4.12 -9.74 -22.68
C GLY A 77 -4.23 -9.32 -24.14
N ALA A 78 -4.74 -10.20 -25.00
CA ALA A 78 -4.89 -9.96 -26.45
C ALA A 78 -5.82 -8.77 -26.81
N ASP A 79 -6.67 -8.35 -25.85
CA ASP A 79 -7.55 -7.17 -25.96
C ASP A 79 -6.98 -5.91 -25.31
N SER A 80 -5.74 -5.94 -24.81
CA SER A 80 -5.15 -4.79 -24.12
C SER A 80 -4.68 -3.76 -25.14
N SER A 81 -5.14 -2.52 -24.97
CA SER A 81 -4.82 -1.39 -25.86
C SER A 81 -3.35 -0.95 -25.83
N GLY A 82 -2.43 -1.80 -25.35
CA GLY A 82 -1.02 -1.49 -25.12
C GLY A 82 -0.77 -0.42 -24.06
N MET A 83 -1.80 -0.03 -23.29
CA MET A 83 -1.71 1.03 -22.28
C MET A 83 -1.45 0.45 -20.91
N SER A 84 -0.50 1.03 -20.16
CA SER A 84 -0.16 0.65 -18.79
C SER A 84 -0.30 1.85 -17.86
N LEU A 85 -0.78 1.62 -16.64
CA LEU A 85 -0.75 2.62 -15.59
C LEU A 85 0.62 2.53 -14.90
N PHE A 86 1.32 3.65 -14.78
CA PHE A 86 2.61 3.78 -14.12
C PHE A 86 2.47 4.62 -12.87
N THR A 87 3.17 4.27 -11.78
CA THR A 87 3.15 5.00 -10.51
C THR A 87 4.53 5.59 -10.19
N ASP A 88 4.57 6.89 -9.94
CA ASP A 88 5.73 7.60 -9.41
C ASP A 88 5.50 7.92 -7.94
N LEU A 89 6.31 7.35 -7.05
CA LEU A 89 6.20 7.50 -5.60
C LEU A 89 6.87 8.77 -5.06
N LEU A 90 7.27 9.71 -5.94
CA LEU A 90 7.82 11.02 -5.58
C LEU A 90 9.05 10.95 -4.66
N GLY A 91 9.86 9.90 -4.84
CA GLY A 91 11.05 9.66 -4.03
C GLY A 91 10.78 9.03 -2.66
N ASP A 92 9.55 8.61 -2.37
CA ASP A 92 9.18 8.02 -1.08
C ASP A 92 8.45 6.66 -1.25
N PRO A 93 9.18 5.54 -1.23
CA PRO A 93 8.58 4.21 -1.38
C PRO A 93 7.74 3.75 -0.18
N LEU A 94 7.73 4.50 0.93
CA LEU A 94 6.95 4.25 2.13
C LEU A 94 5.64 5.07 2.18
N CYS A 95 5.37 5.91 1.17
CA CYS A 95 4.21 6.83 1.13
C CYS A 95 2.87 6.19 1.44
N ARG A 96 2.67 4.93 1.06
CA ARG A 96 1.44 4.16 1.23
C ARG A 96 1.29 3.44 2.57
N VAL A 97 2.32 3.50 3.44
CA VAL A 97 2.29 2.81 4.74
C VAL A 97 2.72 3.70 5.90
N ARG A 98 3.53 4.75 5.66
CA ARG A 98 4.11 5.60 6.73
C ARG A 98 3.08 6.35 7.58
N HIS A 99 1.86 6.50 7.08
CA HIS A 99 0.76 7.15 7.81
C HIS A 99 0.00 6.16 8.72
N SER A 100 0.35 4.88 8.72
CA SER A 100 -0.19 3.87 9.62
C SER A 100 0.62 3.80 10.93
N PRO A 101 0.02 3.40 12.06
CA PRO A 101 0.69 3.43 13.37
C PRO A 101 1.86 2.44 13.49
N ASN A 102 1.77 1.28 12.84
CA ASN A 102 2.87 0.32 12.71
C ASN A 102 3.06 0.02 11.24
N PHE A 103 4.24 0.28 10.70
CA PHE A 103 4.58 -0.05 9.32
C PHE A 103 6.00 -0.58 9.20
N LEU A 104 6.23 -1.36 8.16
CA LEU A 104 7.54 -1.86 7.77
C LEU A 104 7.59 -1.98 6.25
N MET A 105 8.78 -1.80 5.69
CA MET A 105 9.09 -2.24 4.34
C MET A 105 10.29 -3.17 4.39
N LEU A 106 10.16 -4.30 3.70
CA LEU A 106 11.22 -5.26 3.52
C LEU A 106 11.72 -5.22 2.09
N VAL A 107 13.03 -5.24 1.92
CA VAL A 107 13.72 -5.32 0.65
C VAL A 107 14.41 -6.68 0.50
N ARG A 108 14.48 -7.15 -0.74
CA ARG A 108 15.25 -8.31 -1.13
C ARG A 108 16.34 -7.87 -2.10
N PRO A 109 17.60 -7.86 -1.65
CA PRO A 109 18.70 -7.59 -2.56
C PRO A 109 19.08 -8.77 -3.43
N SER A 110 19.66 -8.45 -4.59
CA SER A 110 20.16 -9.41 -5.56
C SER A 110 21.24 -10.30 -4.93
N PRO A 111 21.28 -11.61 -5.23
CA PRO A 111 22.36 -12.48 -4.76
C PRO A 111 23.75 -12.00 -5.21
N SER A 112 23.85 -11.36 -6.38
CA SER A 112 25.08 -10.78 -6.93
C SER A 112 25.50 -9.48 -6.25
N SER A 113 24.55 -8.75 -5.64
CA SER A 113 24.83 -7.46 -4.99
C SER A 113 25.21 -7.61 -3.51
N VAL A 114 25.07 -8.81 -2.94
CA VAL A 114 25.60 -9.16 -1.61
C VAL A 114 26.89 -9.95 -1.76
N SER A 115 27.91 -9.32 -2.32
CA SER A 115 29.27 -9.80 -2.13
C SER A 115 30.08 -8.76 -1.36
N PRO A 116 29.85 -8.55 -0.05
CA PRO A 116 30.98 -8.43 0.82
C PRO A 116 31.59 -9.83 0.93
N VAL A 117 32.78 -10.03 0.37
CA VAL A 117 33.63 -11.09 0.90
C VAL A 117 33.86 -10.70 2.35
N LEU A 118 33.20 -11.38 3.29
CA LEU A 118 33.51 -11.22 4.71
C LEU A 118 34.84 -11.92 4.93
N LEU A 119 35.92 -11.15 4.85
CA LEU A 119 37.24 -11.60 5.25
C LEU A 119 37.32 -11.46 6.76
N VAL A 120 37.19 -12.60 7.44
CA VAL A 120 37.48 -12.73 8.87
C VAL A 120 38.96 -13.09 9.00
N PHE A 121 39.76 -12.15 9.49
CA PHE A 121 41.14 -12.43 9.85
C PHE A 121 41.18 -12.87 11.31
N VAL A 122 41.64 -14.10 11.56
CA VAL A 122 42.00 -14.56 12.90
C VAL A 122 43.52 -14.51 12.97
N ILE A 123 44.04 -13.58 13.76
CA ILE A 123 45.48 -13.43 13.97
C ILE A 123 45.80 -13.96 15.37
N GLU A 124 46.52 -15.09 15.42
CA GLU A 124 47.15 -15.59 16.65
C GLU A 124 48.55 -14.98 16.78
N LEU A 125 48.70 -14.01 17.69
CA LEU A 125 50.00 -13.57 18.19
C LEU A 125 50.21 -14.17 19.57
N HIS A 126 51.47 -14.38 19.97
CA HIS A 126 51.91 -15.36 20.98
C HIS A 126 51.20 -15.41 22.36
N TRP A 127 50.24 -14.54 22.69
CA TRP A 127 49.38 -14.63 23.89
C TRP A 127 47.97 -14.00 23.69
N SER A 128 47.50 -13.75 22.46
CA SER A 128 46.16 -13.17 22.23
C SER A 128 45.60 -13.49 20.83
N VAL A 129 44.28 -13.72 20.76
CA VAL A 129 43.54 -13.88 19.50
C VAL A 129 42.84 -12.55 19.20
N GLN A 130 43.11 -11.98 18.03
CA GLN A 130 42.37 -10.82 17.53
C GLN A 130 41.56 -11.22 16.29
N VAL A 131 40.28 -10.82 16.29
CA VAL A 131 39.36 -11.03 15.17
C VAL A 131 39.09 -9.67 14.52
N ALA A 132 39.41 -9.55 13.24
CA ALA A 132 39.06 -8.38 12.44
C ALA A 132 38.08 -8.78 11.34
N GLU A 133 36.98 -8.04 11.23
CA GLU A 133 35.95 -8.22 10.20
C GLU A 133 36.05 -7.08 9.18
N ILE A 134 36.32 -7.41 7.92
CA ILE A 134 36.33 -6.44 6.82
C ILE A 134 35.28 -6.84 5.79
N ALA A 135 34.34 -5.95 5.51
CA ALA A 135 33.34 -6.09 4.45
C ALA A 135 33.79 -5.33 3.20
N ILE A 136 34.03 -6.03 2.09
CA ILE A 136 34.42 -5.44 0.80
C ILE A 136 33.33 -5.72 -0.25
N GLY A 137 32.46 -4.76 -0.55
CA GLY A 137 31.40 -4.90 -1.55
C GLY A 137 31.08 -3.58 -2.28
N PRO A 138 30.34 -3.63 -3.41
CA PRO A 138 30.02 -2.43 -4.18
C PRO A 138 29.15 -1.45 -3.37
N GLU A 139 29.35 -0.15 -3.59
CA GLU A 139 28.62 0.93 -2.90
C GLU A 139 27.11 0.93 -3.21
N SER A 140 26.68 0.38 -4.35
CA SER A 140 25.27 0.30 -4.74
C SER A 140 24.78 -1.15 -4.85
N ARG A 141 23.72 -1.47 -4.11
CA ARG A 141 23.16 -2.81 -4.01
C ARG A 141 21.87 -2.92 -4.83
N GLU A 142 21.86 -3.76 -5.86
CA GLU A 142 20.63 -4.05 -6.63
C GLU A 142 19.55 -4.68 -5.72
N ILE A 143 18.33 -4.15 -5.76
CA ILE A 143 17.14 -4.69 -5.07
C ILE A 143 16.23 -5.36 -6.09
N VAL A 144 15.91 -6.63 -5.85
CA VAL A 144 15.16 -7.52 -6.77
C VAL A 144 13.76 -7.86 -6.27
N GLY A 145 13.41 -7.48 -5.04
CA GLY A 145 12.06 -7.61 -4.52
C GLY A 145 11.79 -6.68 -3.35
N VAL A 146 10.53 -6.30 -3.15
CA VAL A 146 10.08 -5.49 -2.01
C VAL A 146 8.68 -5.90 -1.56
N ILE A 147 8.36 -5.68 -0.29
CA ILE A 147 7.00 -5.75 0.25
C ILE A 147 6.85 -4.69 1.33
N ARG A 148 5.69 -4.04 1.39
CA ARG A 148 5.31 -3.16 2.49
C ARG A 148 4.24 -3.82 3.35
N GLY A 149 4.24 -3.49 4.62
CA GLY A 149 3.26 -3.98 5.57
C GLY A 149 2.88 -2.89 6.56
N CYS A 150 1.62 -2.88 6.99
CA CYS A 150 1.22 -2.13 8.17
C CYS A 150 0.23 -2.94 9.01
N VAL A 151 0.13 -2.60 10.30
CA VAL A 151 -0.81 -3.26 11.24
C VAL A 151 -1.71 -2.20 11.85
N LYS A 152 -3.02 -2.41 11.73
CA LYS A 152 -4.07 -1.49 12.18
C LYS A 152 -5.05 -2.23 13.09
N PHE A 153 -5.78 -1.48 13.90
CA PHE A 153 -6.86 -2.03 14.72
C PHE A 153 -8.19 -1.64 14.10
N VAL A 154 -8.96 -2.64 13.66
CA VAL A 154 -10.18 -2.41 12.88
C VAL A 154 -11.35 -3.21 13.38
N THR A 155 -12.55 -2.74 13.05
CA THR A 155 -13.79 -3.47 13.30
C THR A 155 -13.89 -4.66 12.34
N CYS A 156 -14.20 -5.86 12.86
CA CYS A 156 -14.45 -7.06 12.07
C CYS A 156 -15.91 -7.54 12.16
N GLY A 157 -16.74 -6.89 12.99
CA GLY A 157 -18.16 -7.16 13.10
C GLY A 157 -18.75 -6.60 14.38
N THR A 158 -19.93 -7.08 14.74
CA THR A 158 -20.61 -6.71 15.99
C THR A 158 -21.10 -7.94 16.74
N LYS A 159 -21.17 -7.84 18.07
CA LYS A 159 -21.82 -8.84 18.93
C LYS A 159 -23.05 -8.23 19.58
N LYS A 160 -24.10 -9.04 19.74
CA LYS A 160 -25.14 -8.75 20.73
C LYS A 160 -24.55 -8.92 22.15
N PRO A 161 -24.83 -8.00 23.08
CA PRO A 161 -24.45 -8.18 24.47
C PRO A 161 -25.09 -9.47 25.02
N ARG A 162 -24.32 -10.28 25.76
CA ARG A 162 -24.86 -11.45 26.47
C ARG A 162 -25.68 -10.93 27.66
N ARG A 163 -26.98 -11.20 27.70
CA ARG A 163 -27.92 -10.78 28.75
C ARG A 163 -27.41 -11.14 30.16
N ALA A 164 -27.42 -10.16 31.08
CA ALA A 164 -27.96 -10.42 32.42
C ALA A 164 -29.49 -10.45 32.29
N ALA A 165 -30.14 -11.36 33.01
CA ALA A 165 -31.59 -11.42 33.06
C ALA A 165 -32.16 -10.07 33.55
N ASP A 166 -33.34 -9.74 33.03
CA ASP A 166 -34.18 -8.56 33.30
C ASP A 166 -33.88 -7.28 32.47
N ASP A 167 -34.79 -7.06 31.51
CA ASP A 167 -35.30 -5.77 31.01
C ASP A 167 -34.33 -4.62 30.73
N LEU A 168 -33.79 -4.58 29.49
CA LEU A 168 -33.67 -3.34 28.70
C LEU A 168 -33.64 -3.70 27.20
N ASP A 169 -34.78 -3.56 26.55
CA ASP A 169 -34.97 -3.68 25.08
C ASP A 169 -34.33 -2.46 24.39
N GLY A 170 -32.99 -2.42 24.32
CA GLY A 170 -32.28 -1.24 23.77
C GLY A 170 -30.74 -1.28 23.77
N ALA A 171 -30.10 -2.39 24.16
CA ALA A 171 -28.64 -2.44 24.25
C ALA A 171 -27.98 -2.40 22.84
N SER A 172 -27.19 -1.36 22.59
CA SER A 172 -26.49 -1.16 21.32
C SER A 172 -25.49 -2.30 21.04
N PRO A 173 -25.38 -2.79 19.80
CA PRO A 173 -24.42 -3.83 19.45
C PRO A 173 -22.99 -3.36 19.74
N VAL A 174 -22.17 -4.25 20.31
CA VAL A 174 -20.78 -3.95 20.67
C VAL A 174 -19.87 -4.34 19.50
N SER A 175 -19.06 -3.40 19.03
CA SER A 175 -18.07 -3.65 17.97
C SER A 175 -17.03 -4.67 18.42
N ILE A 176 -16.74 -5.63 17.54
CA ILE A 176 -15.63 -6.57 17.70
C ILE A 176 -14.47 -6.02 16.89
N TYR A 177 -13.31 -5.95 17.51
CA TYR A 177 -12.10 -5.45 16.88
C TYR A 177 -11.07 -6.57 16.72
N ALA A 178 -10.22 -6.41 15.72
CA ALA A 178 -9.04 -7.25 15.52
C ALA A 178 -7.84 -6.39 15.11
N LYS A 179 -6.63 -6.85 15.45
CA LYS A 179 -5.41 -6.36 14.81
C LYS A 179 -5.27 -7.01 13.44
N VAL A 180 -5.29 -6.21 12.39
CA VAL A 180 -5.21 -6.69 11.00
C VAL A 180 -3.97 -6.11 10.33
N ALA A 181 -3.20 -6.99 9.69
CA ALA A 181 -2.07 -6.66 8.85
C ALA A 181 -2.51 -6.45 7.39
N TYR A 182 -1.92 -5.44 6.76
CA TYR A 182 -2.17 -5.02 5.40
C TYR A 182 -0.88 -5.25 4.63
N LEU A 183 -0.85 -6.23 3.73
CA LEU A 183 0.29 -6.52 2.87
C LEU A 183 0.14 -5.77 1.56
N LEU A 184 1.05 -4.84 1.31
CA LEU A 184 0.93 -3.82 0.27
C LEU A 184 2.16 -3.80 -0.63
N GLY A 185 1.94 -3.55 -1.92
CA GLY A 185 3.02 -3.27 -2.87
C GLY A 185 4.11 -4.35 -2.93
N LEU A 186 3.73 -5.63 -2.93
CA LEU A 186 4.67 -6.72 -3.22
C LEU A 186 5.13 -6.62 -4.68
N ARG A 187 6.42 -6.41 -4.88
CA ARG A 187 7.05 -6.40 -6.21
C ARG A 187 8.23 -7.36 -6.24
N VAL A 188 8.38 -8.06 -7.37
CA VAL A 188 9.55 -8.89 -7.66
C VAL A 188 9.97 -8.63 -9.09
N SER A 189 11.25 -8.31 -9.27
CA SER A 189 11.89 -8.07 -10.55
C SER A 189 11.52 -9.17 -11.53
N PRO A 190 11.04 -8.87 -12.75
CA PRO A 190 10.65 -9.88 -13.74
C PRO A 190 11.71 -10.96 -13.97
N PHE A 191 12.99 -10.57 -13.99
CA PHE A 191 14.15 -11.44 -14.17
C PHE A 191 14.46 -12.35 -12.96
N HIS A 192 13.79 -12.11 -11.84
CA HIS A 192 13.95 -12.82 -10.58
C HIS A 192 12.65 -13.49 -10.09
N ARG A 193 11.58 -13.44 -10.89
CA ARG A 193 10.34 -14.16 -10.59
C ARG A 193 10.58 -15.68 -10.60
N ARG A 194 9.69 -16.41 -9.92
CA ARG A 194 9.74 -17.88 -9.77
C ARG A 194 10.98 -18.43 -9.04
N LYS A 195 11.81 -17.58 -8.44
CA LYS A 195 12.95 -17.96 -7.58
C LYS A 195 12.62 -18.00 -6.07
N GLY A 196 11.34 -18.02 -5.72
CA GLY A 196 10.87 -18.04 -4.32
C GLY A 196 11.01 -16.72 -3.54
N ILE A 197 11.40 -15.61 -4.20
CA ILE A 197 11.61 -14.31 -3.54
C ILE A 197 10.32 -13.76 -2.90
N GLY A 198 9.22 -13.73 -3.67
CA GLY A 198 7.94 -13.21 -3.17
C GLY A 198 7.44 -14.00 -1.96
N LEU A 199 7.56 -15.32 -1.98
CA LEU A 199 7.20 -16.18 -0.85
C LEU A 199 8.00 -15.83 0.41
N LYS A 200 9.33 -15.71 0.29
CA LYS A 200 10.20 -15.36 1.43
C LYS A 200 9.90 -13.96 1.99
N LEU A 201 9.59 -12.99 1.12
CA LEU A 201 9.19 -11.64 1.53
C LEU A 201 7.87 -11.66 2.31
N VAL A 202 6.86 -12.39 1.81
CA VAL A 202 5.57 -12.54 2.50
C VAL A 202 5.75 -13.24 3.85
N GLN A 203 6.49 -14.34 3.91
CA GLN A 203 6.74 -15.07 5.16
C GLN A 203 7.40 -14.18 6.22
N ARG A 204 8.46 -13.45 5.84
CA ARG A 204 9.14 -12.54 6.78
C ARG A 204 8.25 -11.38 7.22
N MET A 205 7.41 -10.85 6.32
CA MET A 205 6.45 -9.82 6.69
C MET A 205 5.37 -10.37 7.63
N GLU A 206 4.86 -11.58 7.41
CA GLU A 206 3.91 -12.24 8.32
C GLU A 206 4.48 -12.47 9.72
N GLU A 207 5.76 -12.85 9.82
CA GLU A 207 6.47 -12.95 11.11
C GLU A 207 6.46 -11.61 11.85
N TRP A 208 6.87 -10.54 11.18
CA TRP A 208 6.82 -9.19 11.75
C TRP A 208 5.39 -8.78 12.14
N CYS A 209 4.39 -9.08 11.32
CA CYS A 209 2.99 -8.80 11.65
C CYS A 209 2.54 -9.55 12.91
N LYS A 210 2.93 -10.83 13.07
CA LYS A 210 2.66 -11.62 14.29
C LYS A 210 3.36 -11.02 15.51
N GLU A 211 4.61 -10.56 15.37
CA GLU A 211 5.34 -9.84 16.44
C GLU A 211 4.61 -8.56 16.87
N LYS A 212 3.92 -7.87 15.93
CA LYS A 212 3.05 -6.71 16.24
C LYS A 212 1.65 -7.10 16.75
N GLY A 213 1.39 -8.39 16.89
CA GLY A 213 0.15 -8.95 17.41
C GLY A 213 -0.99 -8.98 16.39
N ALA A 214 -0.70 -8.97 15.09
CA ALA A 214 -1.73 -9.12 14.06
C ALA A 214 -2.40 -10.51 14.15
N GLU A 215 -3.72 -10.51 14.19
CA GLU A 215 -4.55 -11.72 14.23
C GLU A 215 -4.89 -12.19 12.83
N TYR A 216 -5.00 -11.26 11.89
CA TYR A 216 -5.28 -11.50 10.48
C TYR A 216 -4.30 -10.71 9.62
N ALA A 217 -4.09 -11.16 8.39
CA ALA A 217 -3.44 -10.43 7.33
C ALA A 217 -4.32 -10.45 6.08
N TYR A 218 -4.37 -9.37 5.32
CA TYR A 218 -4.93 -9.39 3.98
C TYR A 218 -4.04 -8.68 2.98
N MET A 219 -4.31 -8.97 1.72
CA MET A 219 -3.72 -8.35 0.55
C MET A 219 -4.81 -8.10 -0.50
N ALA A 220 -4.58 -7.10 -1.34
CA ALA A 220 -5.44 -6.76 -2.46
C ALA A 220 -4.68 -6.97 -3.78
N THR A 221 -5.37 -7.43 -4.82
CA THR A 221 -4.81 -7.61 -6.16
C THR A 221 -5.92 -7.64 -7.21
N GLU A 222 -5.62 -7.17 -8.41
CA GLU A 222 -6.52 -7.34 -9.55
C GLU A 222 -6.76 -8.83 -9.83
N LYS A 223 -7.99 -9.15 -10.26
CA LYS A 223 -8.46 -10.52 -10.46
C LYS A 223 -7.71 -11.29 -11.56
N ASP A 224 -7.05 -10.59 -12.48
CA ASP A 224 -6.27 -11.13 -13.58
C ASP A 224 -4.78 -11.28 -13.24
N ASN A 225 -4.34 -10.83 -12.07
CA ASN A 225 -2.97 -11.00 -11.58
C ASN A 225 -2.75 -12.43 -11.02
N GLU A 226 -2.82 -13.40 -11.94
CA GLU A 226 -2.67 -14.82 -11.64
C GLU A 226 -1.39 -15.15 -10.84
N PRO A 227 -0.21 -14.55 -11.12
CA PRO A 227 0.98 -14.78 -10.30
C PRO A 227 0.81 -14.40 -8.82
N SER A 228 0.11 -13.31 -8.54
CA SER A 228 -0.18 -12.85 -7.17
C SER A 228 -1.19 -13.78 -6.50
N ILE A 229 -2.28 -14.11 -7.20
CA ILE A 229 -3.32 -15.01 -6.68
C ILE A 229 -2.71 -16.37 -6.32
N GLN A 230 -1.96 -17.00 -7.23
CA GLN A 230 -1.32 -18.30 -6.97
C GLN A 230 -0.33 -18.27 -5.81
N LEU A 231 0.44 -17.18 -5.66
CA LEU A 231 1.35 -17.02 -4.53
C LEU A 231 0.57 -16.99 -3.22
N PHE A 232 -0.42 -16.12 -3.10
CA PHE A 232 -1.11 -15.91 -1.83
C PHE A 232 -2.05 -17.06 -1.48
N THR A 233 -2.90 -17.49 -2.42
CA THR A 233 -3.89 -18.55 -2.13
C THR A 233 -3.29 -19.95 -2.18
N GLY A 234 -2.33 -20.18 -3.07
CA GLY A 234 -1.73 -21.52 -3.25
C GLY A 234 -0.51 -21.79 -2.36
N ARG A 235 0.27 -20.78 -2.00
CA ARG A 235 1.57 -20.97 -1.29
C ARG A 235 1.63 -20.30 0.08
N CYS A 236 0.90 -19.23 0.30
CA CYS A 236 0.90 -18.52 1.57
C CYS A 236 -0.32 -18.84 2.46
N GLY A 237 -1.32 -19.57 1.96
CA GLY A 237 -2.49 -20.00 2.74
C GLY A 237 -3.56 -18.93 2.95
N TYR A 238 -3.68 -17.97 2.03
CA TYR A 238 -4.76 -16.99 2.03
C TYR A 238 -6.01 -17.56 1.36
N SER A 239 -7.17 -17.09 1.80
CA SER A 239 -8.46 -17.38 1.17
C SER A 239 -9.02 -16.12 0.52
N LYS A 240 -9.76 -16.26 -0.59
CA LYS A 240 -10.50 -15.15 -1.20
C LYS A 240 -11.54 -14.64 -0.18
N PHE A 241 -11.65 -13.33 -0.03
CA PHE A 241 -12.39 -12.73 1.08
C PHE A 241 -13.45 -11.72 0.65
N ARG A 242 -13.03 -10.65 -0.04
CA ARG A 242 -13.91 -9.57 -0.52
C ARG A 242 -13.53 -9.22 -1.95
N THR A 243 -14.46 -8.60 -2.66
CA THR A 243 -14.25 -8.13 -4.04
C THR A 243 -14.78 -6.70 -4.23
N PRO A 244 -14.20 -5.69 -3.55
CA PRO A 244 -14.61 -4.31 -3.78
C PRO A 244 -14.36 -3.84 -5.22
N ALA A 245 -14.91 -2.67 -5.55
CA ALA A 245 -14.68 -2.02 -6.82
C ALA A 245 -14.01 -0.66 -6.61
N ILE A 246 -13.00 -0.38 -7.44
CA ILE A 246 -12.35 0.92 -7.52
C ILE A 246 -13.04 1.72 -8.62
N LEU A 247 -13.78 2.75 -8.24
CA LEU A 247 -14.57 3.60 -9.12
C LEU A 247 -13.84 4.92 -9.37
N VAL A 248 -13.59 5.24 -10.63
CA VAL A 248 -12.78 6.39 -11.02
C VAL A 248 -13.58 7.39 -11.87
N GLN A 249 -13.67 8.62 -11.38
CA GLN A 249 -14.25 9.77 -12.06
C GLN A 249 -13.14 10.67 -12.63
N PRO A 250 -13.10 10.94 -13.94
CA PRO A 250 -12.21 11.97 -14.47
C PRO A 250 -12.62 13.38 -14.01
N VAL A 251 -11.63 14.24 -13.81
CA VAL A 251 -11.83 15.65 -13.49
C VAL A 251 -11.93 16.46 -14.78
N PHE A 252 -13.14 16.95 -15.08
CA PHE A 252 -13.46 17.77 -16.25
C PHE A 252 -12.91 19.21 -16.13
N ALA A 253 -12.90 19.94 -17.24
CA ALA A 253 -12.48 21.34 -17.27
C ALA A 253 -13.60 22.27 -16.78
N HIS A 254 -14.86 21.91 -17.00
CA HIS A 254 -16.02 22.60 -16.44
C HIS A 254 -16.28 22.24 -14.97
N ARG A 255 -17.01 23.11 -14.27
CA ARG A 255 -17.47 22.86 -12.90
C ARG A 255 -18.76 22.03 -12.94
N LEU A 256 -18.88 21.05 -12.03
CA LEU A 256 -20.11 20.28 -11.88
C LEU A 256 -21.06 20.96 -10.88
N PRO A 257 -22.33 21.25 -11.24
CA PRO A 257 -23.31 21.80 -10.30
C PRO A 257 -23.74 20.72 -9.30
N LEU A 258 -24.15 21.12 -8.10
CA LEU A 258 -24.73 20.17 -7.15
C LEU A 258 -26.14 19.74 -7.63
N PRO A 259 -26.51 18.46 -7.55
CA PRO A 259 -27.80 17.96 -8.03
C PRO A 259 -28.97 18.40 -7.14
N GLY A 260 -30.02 18.94 -7.76
CA GLY A 260 -31.21 19.41 -7.04
C GLY A 260 -30.91 20.57 -6.10
N ALA A 261 -31.76 20.76 -5.08
CA ALA A 261 -31.54 21.76 -4.04
C ALA A 261 -30.60 21.25 -2.93
N SER A 262 -29.59 20.42 -3.24
CA SER A 262 -28.68 19.89 -2.22
C SER A 262 -27.67 20.94 -1.74
N VAL A 263 -27.31 20.88 -0.46
CA VAL A 263 -26.24 21.70 0.16
C VAL A 263 -25.16 20.76 0.67
N VAL A 264 -23.89 21.13 0.45
CA VAL A 264 -22.72 20.41 0.97
C VAL A 264 -22.02 21.28 2.01
N LEU A 265 -21.88 20.75 3.22
CA LEU A 265 -21.35 21.44 4.39
C LEU A 265 -20.04 20.78 4.83
N PRO A 266 -18.94 21.52 5.00
CA PRO A 266 -17.76 20.99 5.68
C PRO A 266 -18.08 20.79 7.17
N LEU A 267 -17.70 19.63 7.71
CA LEU A 267 -17.86 19.32 9.13
C LEU A 267 -16.58 19.65 9.90
N PRO A 268 -16.68 20.23 11.12
CA PRO A 268 -15.57 20.24 12.06
C PRO A 268 -15.04 18.82 12.32
N THR A 269 -13.74 18.66 12.48
CA THR A 269 -13.11 17.33 12.63
C THR A 269 -13.69 16.52 13.79
N ALA A 270 -14.02 17.17 14.92
CA ALA A 270 -14.65 16.50 16.06
C ALA A 270 -16.06 15.99 15.75
N ASP A 271 -16.86 16.77 15.02
CA ASP A 271 -18.21 16.36 14.58
C ASP A 271 -18.13 15.21 13.57
N ALA A 272 -17.19 15.27 12.63
CA ALA A 272 -16.93 14.21 11.68
C ALA A 272 -16.51 12.90 12.37
N GLU A 273 -15.64 12.98 13.38
CA GLU A 273 -15.23 11.82 14.17
C GLU A 273 -16.43 11.18 14.88
N ALA A 274 -17.23 11.97 15.60
CA ALA A 274 -18.41 11.48 16.31
C ALA A 274 -19.42 10.82 15.35
N LEU A 275 -19.70 11.46 14.21
CA LEU A 275 -20.58 10.92 13.18
C LEU A 275 -20.04 9.60 12.62
N TYR A 276 -18.74 9.52 12.33
CA TYR A 276 -18.13 8.30 11.81
C TYR A 276 -18.12 7.18 12.83
N ARG A 277 -17.77 7.46 14.09
CA ARG A 277 -17.84 6.44 15.16
C ARG A 277 -19.26 5.93 15.34
N ARG A 278 -20.28 6.78 15.27
CA ARG A 278 -21.68 6.34 15.36
C ARG A 278 -22.13 5.52 14.16
N ARG A 279 -21.75 5.93 12.95
CA ARG A 279 -22.26 5.33 11.70
C ARG A 279 -21.51 4.06 11.28
N PHE A 280 -20.20 4.00 11.53
CA PHE A 280 -19.32 2.92 11.08
C PHE A 280 -18.93 1.93 12.18
N ALA A 281 -19.42 2.07 13.42
CA ALA A 281 -19.10 1.17 14.54
C ALA A 281 -19.21 -0.33 14.20
N GLY A 282 -20.14 -0.71 13.32
CA GLY A 282 -20.35 -2.09 12.90
C GLY A 282 -19.89 -2.44 11.49
N ILE A 283 -19.19 -1.52 10.81
CA ILE A 283 -18.75 -1.69 9.43
C ILE A 283 -17.35 -2.32 9.42
N GLU A 284 -17.16 -3.37 8.61
CA GLU A 284 -15.87 -4.04 8.50
C GLU A 284 -14.77 -3.07 8.08
N PHE A 285 -13.57 -3.29 8.61
CA PHE A 285 -12.36 -2.50 8.39
C PHE A 285 -12.42 -1.05 8.91
N PHE A 286 -13.47 -0.64 9.62
CA PHE A 286 -13.51 0.69 10.24
C PHE A 286 -12.38 0.85 11.28
N PRO A 287 -11.46 1.81 11.09
CA PRO A 287 -10.29 1.96 11.96
C PRO A 287 -10.69 2.50 13.32
N ARG A 288 -10.15 1.91 14.38
CA ARG A 288 -10.36 2.40 15.75
C ARG A 288 -9.78 3.80 15.95
N ASP A 289 -8.70 4.12 15.23
CA ASP A 289 -7.99 5.40 15.23
C ASP A 289 -8.48 6.35 14.13
N ILE A 290 -9.78 6.35 13.81
CA ILE A 290 -10.37 7.23 12.79
C ILE A 290 -10.04 8.71 13.01
N ASP A 291 -9.85 9.13 14.25
CA ASP A 291 -9.43 10.48 14.64
C ASP A 291 -8.05 10.86 14.10
N ALA A 292 -7.13 9.90 14.00
CA ALA A 292 -5.80 10.10 13.41
C ALA A 292 -5.89 10.22 11.89
N VAL A 293 -6.80 9.48 11.25
CA VAL A 293 -7.08 9.58 9.81
C VAL A 293 -7.65 10.96 9.47
N LEU A 294 -8.67 11.40 10.21
CA LEU A 294 -9.36 12.67 9.97
C LEU A 294 -8.49 13.90 10.25
N ARG A 295 -7.56 13.82 11.21
CA ARG A 295 -6.59 14.89 11.54
C ARG A 295 -5.35 14.90 10.66
N ASN A 296 -5.14 13.87 9.84
CA ASN A 296 -3.98 13.81 8.97
C ASN A 296 -4.04 14.97 7.95
N PRO A 297 -2.93 15.68 7.68
CA PRO A 297 -2.89 16.76 6.68
C PRO A 297 -3.33 16.36 5.26
N LEU A 298 -3.30 15.07 4.93
CA LEU A 298 -3.78 14.53 3.66
C LEU A 298 -5.31 14.39 3.62
N SER A 299 -5.99 14.39 4.76
CA SER A 299 -7.45 14.47 4.83
C SER A 299 -7.87 15.92 4.59
N LEU A 300 -8.39 16.21 3.40
CA LEU A 300 -8.79 17.55 2.96
C LEU A 300 -10.10 18.04 3.60
N GLY A 301 -10.81 17.15 4.29
CA GLY A 301 -12.04 17.48 5.01
C GLY A 301 -13.07 16.36 4.94
N THR A 302 -14.08 16.47 5.80
CA THR A 302 -15.30 15.66 5.78
C THR A 302 -16.47 16.55 5.43
N PHE A 303 -17.30 16.09 4.50
CA PHE A 303 -18.38 16.87 3.93
C PHE A 303 -19.70 16.13 4.07
N LEU A 304 -20.71 16.84 4.56
CA LEU A 304 -22.09 16.36 4.70
C LEU A 304 -22.96 16.98 3.62
N ALA A 305 -23.65 16.15 2.84
CA ALA A 305 -24.65 16.55 1.87
C ALA A 305 -26.06 16.34 2.44
N VAL A 306 -26.87 17.39 2.42
CA VAL A 306 -28.26 17.40 2.90
C VAL A 306 -29.19 18.12 1.92
N PRO A 307 -30.51 17.88 1.98
CA PRO A 307 -31.49 18.69 1.27
C PRO A 307 -31.46 20.14 1.74
N GLY A 308 -31.49 21.10 0.82
CA GLY A 308 -31.28 22.52 1.10
C GLY A 308 -32.37 23.19 1.94
N GLY A 309 -33.56 22.59 2.00
CA GLY A 309 -34.65 23.08 2.86
C GLY A 309 -34.61 22.58 4.31
N CYS A 310 -33.61 21.78 4.70
CA CYS A 310 -33.55 21.24 6.06
C CYS A 310 -32.78 22.16 7.03
N ALA A 311 -33.01 21.99 8.33
CA ALA A 311 -32.38 22.79 9.39
C ALA A 311 -30.84 22.78 9.31
N ALA A 312 -30.24 21.62 9.04
CA ALA A 312 -28.79 21.48 8.91
C ALA A 312 -28.22 22.32 7.76
N ALA A 313 -28.97 22.47 6.65
CA ALA A 313 -28.55 23.29 5.51
C ALA A 313 -28.55 24.79 5.82
N ALA A 314 -29.48 25.25 6.68
CA ALA A 314 -29.55 26.65 7.10
C ALA A 314 -28.45 27.00 8.11
N ARG A 315 -28.22 26.12 9.09
CA ARG A 315 -27.17 26.30 10.10
C ARG A 315 -26.79 24.95 10.72
N TRP A 316 -25.50 24.63 10.66
CA TRP A 316 -24.96 23.49 11.39
C TRP A 316 -24.98 23.77 12.91
N GLN A 317 -25.67 22.93 13.67
CA GLN A 317 -25.81 23.06 15.13
C GLN A 317 -24.94 22.06 15.91
N GLY A 318 -24.10 21.28 15.23
CA GLY A 318 -23.30 20.21 15.82
C GLY A 318 -23.87 18.82 15.53
N VAL A 319 -23.00 17.81 15.67
CA VAL A 319 -23.32 16.42 15.34
C VAL A 319 -24.42 15.82 16.22
N GLU A 320 -24.47 16.16 17.50
CA GLU A 320 -25.46 15.61 18.44
C GLU A 320 -26.89 16.04 18.05
N ALA A 321 -27.07 17.32 17.70
CA ALA A 321 -28.35 17.83 17.21
C ALA A 321 -28.76 17.16 15.89
N PHE A 322 -27.79 16.94 14.99
CA PHE A 322 -28.02 16.25 13.73
C PHE A 322 -28.41 14.79 13.92
N LEU A 323 -27.75 14.06 14.83
CA LEU A 323 -28.05 12.66 15.12
C LEU A 323 -29.38 12.48 15.87
N ALA A 324 -29.78 13.46 16.69
CA ALA A 324 -31.06 13.45 17.38
C ALA A 324 -32.25 13.65 16.43
N ALA A 325 -32.09 14.46 15.40
CA ALA A 325 -33.14 14.75 14.41
C ALA A 325 -32.56 14.89 12.99
N PRO A 326 -32.10 13.78 12.37
CA PRO A 326 -31.52 13.83 11.05
C PRO A 326 -32.59 14.17 10.00
N PRO A 327 -32.22 14.85 8.90
CA PRO A 327 -33.14 15.09 7.79
C PRO A 327 -33.55 13.76 7.12
N PRO A 328 -34.64 13.75 6.33
CA PRO A 328 -35.16 12.53 5.68
C PRO A 328 -34.17 11.80 4.78
N ALA A 329 -33.15 12.51 4.30
CA ALA A 329 -32.00 11.91 3.63
C ALA A 329 -30.74 12.74 3.87
N TRP A 330 -29.60 12.06 3.91
CA TRP A 330 -28.28 12.69 4.01
C TRP A 330 -27.20 11.75 3.47
N ALA A 331 -26.04 12.30 3.13
CA ALA A 331 -24.84 11.54 2.83
C ALA A 331 -23.61 12.25 3.38
N VAL A 332 -22.57 11.50 3.75
CA VAL A 332 -21.29 12.01 4.22
C VAL A 332 -20.15 11.30 3.51
N ALA A 333 -19.05 12.02 3.27
CA ALA A 333 -17.79 11.46 2.80
C ALA A 333 -16.62 12.36 3.18
N SER A 334 -15.43 11.80 3.21
CA SER A 334 -14.17 12.53 3.35
C SER A 334 -13.36 12.47 2.06
N VAL A 335 -12.44 13.43 1.89
CA VAL A 335 -11.55 13.50 0.73
C VAL A 335 -10.09 13.40 1.19
N TRP A 336 -9.32 12.54 0.54
CA TRP A 336 -7.91 12.29 0.82
C TRP A 336 -7.02 12.67 -0.37
N ASN A 337 -5.89 13.31 -0.08
CA ASN A 337 -4.95 13.85 -1.06
C ASN A 337 -3.84 12.85 -1.43
N SER A 338 -4.19 11.78 -2.15
CA SER A 338 -3.19 10.82 -2.68
C SER A 338 -2.22 11.47 -3.67
N LYS A 339 -2.62 12.58 -4.31
CA LYS A 339 -1.76 13.45 -5.14
C LYS A 339 -0.46 13.88 -4.43
N ALA A 340 -0.47 14.05 -3.12
CA ALA A 340 0.73 14.42 -2.36
C ALA A 340 1.67 13.23 -2.08
N LEU A 341 1.21 12.00 -2.32
CA LEU A 341 1.94 10.76 -2.03
C LEU A 341 2.54 10.13 -3.28
N PHE A 342 1.83 10.16 -4.41
CA PHE A 342 2.30 9.61 -5.68
C PHE A 342 1.62 10.28 -6.88
N ARG A 343 2.18 10.03 -8.06
CA ARG A 343 1.60 10.35 -9.36
C ARG A 343 1.34 9.09 -10.14
N LEU A 344 0.33 9.16 -11.00
CA LEU A 344 0.00 8.16 -11.98
C LEU A 344 0.29 8.68 -13.38
N GLU A 345 0.56 7.80 -14.32
CA GLU A 345 0.73 8.14 -15.73
C GLU A 345 0.26 6.98 -16.59
N VAL A 346 -0.62 7.24 -17.56
CA VAL A 346 -1.03 6.23 -18.55
C VAL A 346 -0.03 6.27 -19.71
N ARG A 347 0.80 5.23 -19.78
CA ARG A 347 1.78 5.03 -20.85
C ARG A 347 1.24 4.12 -21.95
N GLY A 348 1.91 4.12 -23.10
CA GLY A 348 1.56 3.24 -24.24
C GLY A 348 0.38 3.71 -25.11
N ALA A 349 -0.28 4.81 -24.77
CA ALA A 349 -1.38 5.35 -25.58
C ALA A 349 -0.90 5.88 -26.94
N ALA A 350 -1.55 5.43 -28.03
CA ALA A 350 -1.30 5.90 -29.40
C ALA A 350 -1.53 7.42 -29.54
N ARG A 351 -0.76 8.07 -30.44
CA ARG A 351 -0.80 9.53 -30.64
C ARG A 351 -2.21 10.08 -30.93
N TRP A 352 -3.01 9.36 -31.71
CA TRP A 352 -4.38 9.77 -32.03
C TRP A 352 -5.31 9.78 -30.79
N ARG A 353 -5.12 8.87 -29.83
CA ARG A 353 -5.89 8.85 -28.57
C ARG A 353 -5.54 10.04 -27.71
N ARG A 354 -4.25 10.42 -27.68
CA ARG A 354 -3.78 11.62 -26.98
C ARG A 354 -4.37 12.89 -27.61
N ALA A 355 -4.36 12.97 -28.95
CA ALA A 355 -4.97 14.07 -29.70
C ALA A 355 -6.49 14.16 -29.46
N LEU A 356 -7.21 13.02 -29.46
CA LEU A 356 -8.64 12.99 -29.16
C LEU A 356 -8.93 13.46 -27.73
N ALA A 357 -8.17 12.99 -26.74
CA ALA A 357 -8.31 13.44 -25.36
C ALA A 357 -8.09 14.96 -25.25
N GLN A 358 -7.03 15.49 -25.88
CA GLN A 358 -6.76 16.93 -25.92
C GLN A 358 -7.90 17.70 -26.61
N ALA A 359 -8.43 17.20 -27.72
CA ALA A 359 -9.57 17.82 -28.42
C ALA A 359 -10.81 17.88 -27.51
N THR A 360 -11.19 16.78 -26.85
CA THR A 360 -12.31 16.79 -25.89
C THR A 360 -12.10 17.79 -24.77
N ARG A 361 -10.85 17.94 -24.30
CA ARG A 361 -10.48 18.90 -23.24
C ARG A 361 -10.58 20.35 -23.70
N THR A 362 -10.16 20.63 -24.93
CA THR A 362 -10.24 21.99 -25.52
C THR A 362 -11.70 22.39 -25.74
N ILE A 363 -12.53 21.48 -26.25
CA ILE A 363 -13.97 21.74 -26.44
C ILE A 363 -14.65 22.03 -25.10
N ASP A 364 -14.38 21.23 -24.06
CA ASP A 364 -14.94 21.43 -22.73
C ASP A 364 -14.54 22.78 -22.10
N ARG A 365 -13.29 23.24 -22.33
CA ARG A 365 -12.84 24.57 -21.92
C ARG A 365 -13.53 25.70 -22.69
N ALA A 366 -13.75 25.53 -23.98
CA ALA A 366 -14.36 26.54 -24.84
C ALA A 366 -15.87 26.66 -24.61
N LEU A 367 -16.55 25.55 -24.30
CA LEU A 367 -18.01 25.47 -24.17
C LEU A 367 -18.42 24.88 -22.81
N PRO A 368 -18.02 25.49 -21.67
CA PRO A 368 -18.23 24.90 -20.34
C PRO A 368 -19.71 24.75 -19.95
N TRP A 369 -20.62 25.50 -20.58
CA TRP A 369 -22.05 25.37 -20.36
C TRP A 369 -22.65 24.09 -20.95
N LEU A 370 -22.00 23.49 -21.96
CA LEU A 370 -22.42 22.21 -22.53
C LEU A 370 -22.06 21.02 -21.63
N ARG A 371 -21.16 21.22 -20.65
CA ARG A 371 -20.76 20.21 -19.66
C ARG A 371 -20.37 18.88 -20.28
N ILE A 372 -19.64 18.95 -21.39
CA ILE A 372 -19.23 17.77 -22.15
C ILE A 372 -18.22 16.99 -21.30
N PRO A 373 -18.44 15.68 -21.05
CA PRO A 373 -17.46 14.85 -20.36
C PRO A 373 -16.14 14.84 -21.15
N SER A 374 -15.09 15.46 -20.60
CA SER A 374 -13.78 15.53 -21.25
C SER A 374 -12.78 14.58 -20.63
N VAL A 375 -11.86 14.06 -21.44
CA VAL A 375 -10.75 13.25 -20.94
C VAL A 375 -9.68 14.21 -20.40
N PRO A 376 -9.34 14.16 -19.10
CA PRO A 376 -8.19 14.91 -18.59
C PRO A 376 -6.89 14.39 -19.23
N ASP A 377 -5.81 15.17 -19.14
CA ASP A 377 -4.50 14.66 -19.52
C ASP A 377 -4.06 13.60 -18.51
N LEU A 378 -4.19 12.33 -18.89
CA LEU A 378 -3.75 11.15 -18.14
C LEU A 378 -2.42 10.61 -18.66
N PHE A 379 -1.83 11.22 -19.70
CA PHE A 379 -0.62 10.74 -20.37
C PHE A 379 0.65 11.43 -19.89
N SER A 380 0.51 12.42 -19.01
CA SER A 380 1.56 13.04 -18.20
C SER A 380 1.30 12.73 -16.71
N PRO A 381 2.32 12.84 -15.84
CA PRO A 381 2.14 12.59 -14.41
C PRO A 381 0.97 13.38 -13.81
N PHE A 382 0.00 12.66 -13.26
CA PHE A 382 -1.20 13.22 -12.65
C PHE A 382 -1.42 12.68 -11.24
N GLY A 383 -2.11 13.46 -10.41
CA GLY A 383 -2.54 13.04 -9.09
C GLY A 383 -4.04 12.72 -9.02
N LEU A 384 -4.45 12.15 -7.91
CA LEU A 384 -5.84 11.83 -7.62
C LEU A 384 -6.24 12.23 -6.21
N TYR A 385 -7.54 12.47 -6.04
CA TYR A 385 -8.18 12.51 -4.73
C TYR A 385 -8.97 11.23 -4.51
N LEU A 386 -8.82 10.63 -3.33
CA LEU A 386 -9.60 9.48 -2.91
C LEU A 386 -10.75 9.95 -2.02
N VAL A 387 -11.98 9.58 -2.35
CA VAL A 387 -13.15 9.76 -1.50
C VAL A 387 -13.32 8.51 -0.63
N TYR A 388 -13.38 8.69 0.69
CA TYR A 388 -13.46 7.60 1.67
C TYR A 388 -14.54 7.89 2.72
N GLY A 389 -14.87 6.89 3.55
CA GLY A 389 -15.85 7.06 4.63
C GLY A 389 -17.26 7.37 4.12
N LEU A 390 -17.68 6.73 3.03
CA LEU A 390 -19.01 6.92 2.44
C LEU A 390 -20.09 6.34 3.35
N ALA A 391 -21.02 7.20 3.78
CA ALA A 391 -22.24 6.76 4.44
C ALA A 391 -23.39 7.70 4.11
N GLY A 392 -24.61 7.23 4.34
CA GLY A 392 -25.82 7.99 4.10
C GLY A 392 -27.04 7.21 4.56
N ASP A 393 -28.17 7.91 4.53
CA ASP A 393 -29.47 7.35 4.86
C ASP A 393 -30.56 8.07 4.07
N GLY A 394 -31.71 7.41 3.88
CA GLY A 394 -32.85 7.90 3.12
C GLY A 394 -32.78 7.60 1.62
N SER A 395 -33.95 7.61 0.97
CA SER A 395 -34.10 7.26 -0.45
C SER A 395 -33.34 8.21 -1.41
N ALA A 396 -33.09 9.44 -0.98
CA ALA A 396 -32.31 10.42 -1.75
C ALA A 396 -30.80 10.37 -1.48
N ALA A 397 -30.31 9.47 -0.61
CA ALA A 397 -28.88 9.35 -0.30
C ALA A 397 -28.00 9.20 -1.55
N PRO A 398 -28.33 8.39 -2.58
CA PRO A 398 -27.51 8.32 -3.79
C PRO A 398 -27.38 9.67 -4.53
N SER A 399 -28.43 10.50 -4.52
CA SER A 399 -28.36 11.85 -5.11
C SER A 399 -27.45 12.77 -4.31
N LEU A 400 -27.48 12.66 -2.98
CA LEU A 400 -26.61 13.42 -2.07
C LEU A 400 -25.16 12.93 -2.14
N THR A 401 -24.92 11.63 -2.29
CA THR A 401 -23.60 11.07 -2.60
C THR A 401 -23.07 11.66 -3.91
N ARG A 402 -23.89 11.78 -4.96
CA ARG A 402 -23.47 12.45 -6.19
C ARG A 402 -23.08 13.90 -5.97
N ALA A 403 -23.78 14.62 -5.09
CA ALA A 403 -23.41 15.97 -4.69
C ALA A 403 -22.01 16.02 -4.04
N LEU A 404 -21.69 15.05 -3.16
CA LEU A 404 -20.35 14.93 -2.55
C LEU A 404 -19.26 14.66 -3.61
N PHE A 405 -19.52 13.79 -4.58
CA PHE A 405 -18.55 13.54 -5.66
C PHE A 405 -18.39 14.75 -6.59
N HIS A 406 -19.47 15.49 -6.88
CA HIS A 406 -19.37 16.76 -7.61
C HIS A 406 -18.56 17.80 -6.82
N HIS A 407 -18.71 17.84 -5.49
CA HIS A 407 -17.90 18.68 -4.61
C HIS A 407 -16.42 18.28 -4.69
N ALA A 408 -16.09 17.00 -4.47
CA ALA A 408 -14.72 16.48 -4.56
C ALA A 408 -14.09 16.70 -5.94
N HIS A 409 -14.86 16.49 -7.02
CA HIS A 409 -14.45 16.82 -8.38
C HIS A 409 -14.09 18.30 -8.52
N ASN A 410 -14.90 19.21 -7.99
CA ASN A 410 -14.65 20.65 -8.08
C ASN A 410 -13.44 21.09 -7.24
N MET A 411 -13.18 20.43 -6.10
CA MET A 411 -11.94 20.59 -5.34
C MET A 411 -10.74 20.15 -6.19
N ALA A 412 -10.79 18.94 -6.75
CA ALA A 412 -9.73 18.39 -7.60
C ALA A 412 -9.49 19.24 -8.85
N ARG A 413 -10.54 19.82 -9.44
CA ARG A 413 -10.44 20.75 -10.57
C ARG A 413 -9.66 22.02 -10.22
N ALA A 414 -9.86 22.55 -9.01
CA ALA A 414 -9.15 23.72 -8.53
C ALA A 414 -7.69 23.41 -8.16
N ASP A 415 -7.36 22.14 -7.90
CA ASP A 415 -6.01 21.71 -7.56
C ASP A 415 -5.19 21.30 -8.81
N ALA A 416 -4.17 22.09 -9.13
CA ALA A 416 -3.28 21.84 -10.24
C ALA A 416 -2.65 20.43 -10.15
N GLY A 417 -2.68 19.70 -11.27
CA GLY A 417 -2.16 18.33 -11.36
C GLY A 417 -3.09 17.24 -10.83
N CYS A 418 -4.21 17.53 -10.17
CA CYS A 418 -5.22 16.51 -9.87
C CYS A 418 -6.10 16.26 -11.11
N ARG A 419 -6.29 15.00 -11.50
CA ARG A 419 -6.98 14.65 -12.76
C ARG A 419 -8.09 13.63 -12.59
N VAL A 420 -8.12 12.90 -11.47
CA VAL A 420 -9.18 11.93 -11.20
C VAL A 420 -9.59 11.99 -9.73
N VAL A 421 -10.85 11.67 -9.49
CA VAL A 421 -11.41 11.38 -8.16
C VAL A 421 -11.72 9.90 -8.14
N ALA A 422 -11.27 9.18 -7.13
CA ALA A 422 -11.50 7.75 -7.01
C ALA A 422 -12.21 7.42 -5.69
N ALA A 423 -12.90 6.29 -5.65
CA ALA A 423 -13.37 5.68 -4.41
C ALA A 423 -13.30 4.16 -4.56
N GLU A 424 -12.90 3.47 -3.50
CA GLU A 424 -13.04 2.02 -3.42
C GLU A 424 -14.21 1.69 -2.49
N VAL A 425 -15.12 0.84 -2.96
CA VAL A 425 -16.36 0.49 -2.24
C VAL A 425 -16.66 -0.99 -2.35
N ALA A 426 -17.39 -1.53 -1.38
CA ALA A 426 -17.89 -2.90 -1.44
C ALA A 426 -18.69 -3.15 -2.72
N ALA A 427 -18.70 -4.41 -3.18
CA ALA A 427 -19.45 -4.81 -4.38
C ALA A 427 -20.94 -4.41 -4.31
N CYS A 428 -21.53 -4.54 -3.10
CA CYS A 428 -22.95 -4.27 -2.84
C CYS A 428 -23.20 -2.93 -2.14
N GLU A 429 -22.27 -1.97 -2.23
CA GLU A 429 -22.40 -0.67 -1.56
C GLU A 429 -23.72 0.04 -1.95
N PRO A 430 -24.63 0.30 -0.99
CA PRO A 430 -25.91 0.94 -1.28
C PRO A 430 -25.79 2.29 -1.98
N LEU A 431 -24.75 3.06 -1.67
CA LEU A 431 -24.51 4.38 -2.25
C LEU A 431 -23.83 4.35 -3.62
N ARG A 432 -23.48 3.16 -4.15
CA ARG A 432 -22.78 3.01 -5.43
C ARG A 432 -23.47 3.70 -6.60
N LEU A 433 -24.82 3.72 -6.62
CA LEU A 433 -25.62 4.41 -7.65
C LEU A 433 -25.38 5.92 -7.68
N GLY A 434 -24.94 6.49 -6.56
CA GLY A 434 -24.58 7.89 -6.41
C GLY A 434 -23.17 8.22 -6.86
N ILE A 435 -22.31 7.23 -7.14
CA ILE A 435 -20.89 7.42 -7.43
C ILE A 435 -20.67 7.59 -8.95
N PRO A 436 -20.45 8.81 -9.46
CA PRO A 436 -20.09 9.02 -10.87
C PRO A 436 -18.73 8.38 -11.16
N HIS A 437 -18.63 7.61 -12.24
CA HIS A 437 -17.37 6.98 -12.65
C HIS A 437 -17.39 6.60 -14.13
N TRP A 438 -16.21 6.39 -14.70
CA TRP A 438 -16.05 5.84 -16.05
C TRP A 438 -15.59 4.38 -15.95
N ARG A 439 -16.40 3.46 -16.49
CA ARG A 439 -16.11 2.02 -16.47
C ARG A 439 -14.72 1.67 -17.01
N ARG A 440 -14.24 2.38 -18.05
CA ARG A 440 -12.92 2.16 -18.66
C ARG A 440 -11.74 2.55 -17.77
N LEU A 441 -11.95 3.38 -16.75
CA LEU A 441 -10.93 3.78 -15.78
C LEU A 441 -11.11 3.08 -14.42
N SER A 442 -12.17 2.30 -14.26
CA SER A 442 -12.57 1.70 -12.99
C SER A 442 -12.24 0.21 -12.98
N CYS A 443 -11.89 -0.32 -11.81
CA CYS A 443 -11.77 -1.76 -11.58
C CYS A 443 -13.09 -2.27 -11.00
N ALA A 444 -13.77 -3.15 -11.72
CA ALA A 444 -15.07 -3.66 -11.29
C ALA A 444 -14.96 -4.60 -10.07
N GLU A 445 -13.86 -5.33 -9.96
CA GLU A 445 -13.61 -6.36 -8.95
C GLU A 445 -12.10 -6.40 -8.64
N ASP A 446 -11.71 -5.75 -7.55
CA ASP A 446 -10.40 -5.92 -6.91
C ASP A 446 -10.49 -7.06 -5.91
N LEU A 447 -9.60 -8.05 -5.97
CA LEU A 447 -9.68 -9.24 -5.13
C LEU A 447 -8.90 -9.05 -3.84
N TRP A 448 -9.61 -9.04 -2.72
CA TRP A 448 -9.00 -9.09 -1.39
C TRP A 448 -8.90 -10.53 -0.91
N CYS A 449 -7.71 -10.95 -0.52
CA CYS A 449 -7.46 -12.26 0.08
C CYS A 449 -7.05 -12.08 1.54
N VAL A 450 -7.57 -12.91 2.44
CA VAL A 450 -7.30 -12.84 3.89
C VAL A 450 -6.71 -14.15 4.40
N LYS A 451 -5.90 -14.06 5.45
CA LYS A 451 -5.34 -15.18 6.18
C LYS A 451 -5.42 -14.89 7.67
N ARG A 452 -5.75 -15.89 8.47
CA ARG A 452 -5.60 -15.83 9.92
C ARG A 452 -4.15 -16.11 10.30
N LEU A 453 -3.56 -15.23 11.10
CA LEU A 453 -2.17 -15.34 11.58
C LEU A 453 -2.08 -15.92 13.00
N ALA A 454 -3.08 -15.69 13.84
CA ALA A 454 -3.15 -16.22 15.21
C ALA A 454 -3.54 -17.72 15.23
N GLY A 455 -3.08 -18.43 16.28
CA GLY A 455 -3.38 -19.86 16.51
C GLY A 455 -4.86 -20.16 16.81
N GLU A 456 -5.17 -21.43 17.13
CA GLU A 456 -6.55 -21.94 17.32
C GLU A 456 -7.41 -21.08 18.27
N TYR A 457 -8.72 -21.12 18.07
CA TYR A 457 -9.67 -20.45 18.97
C TYR A 457 -9.44 -20.91 20.41
N GLY A 458 -9.18 -19.98 21.33
CA GLY A 458 -9.69 -20.19 22.67
C GLY A 458 -11.20 -20.39 22.56
N GLU A 459 -11.70 -21.52 23.07
CA GLU A 459 -13.14 -21.85 23.06
C GLU A 459 -13.95 -20.63 23.52
N GLY A 460 -14.69 -19.98 22.61
CA GLY A 460 -15.61 -18.89 22.96
C GLY A 460 -15.41 -17.52 22.29
N GLY A 461 -14.62 -17.41 21.21
CA GLY A 461 -14.56 -16.19 20.39
C GLY A 461 -15.91 -15.80 19.78
N ALA A 462 -16.37 -14.57 20.03
CA ALA A 462 -17.71 -14.07 19.71
C ALA A 462 -18.14 -14.09 18.21
N LEU A 463 -17.18 -14.06 17.28
CA LEU A 463 -17.41 -13.90 15.83
C LEU A 463 -17.15 -15.17 15.01
N GLY A 464 -16.60 -16.22 15.62
CA GLY A 464 -16.01 -17.34 14.87
C GLY A 464 -14.88 -16.87 13.94
N ASP A 465 -14.64 -17.63 12.87
CA ASP A 465 -13.61 -17.36 11.85
C ASP A 465 -14.03 -16.25 10.90
N TRP A 466 -13.52 -15.03 11.15
CA TRP A 466 -13.82 -13.87 10.33
C TRP A 466 -13.47 -14.08 8.85
N THR A 467 -12.48 -14.93 8.54
CA THR A 467 -12.12 -15.24 7.14
C THR A 467 -13.24 -15.95 6.37
N LYS A 468 -14.22 -16.52 7.09
CA LYS A 468 -15.40 -17.20 6.55
C LYS A 468 -16.67 -16.36 6.63
N ALA A 469 -16.59 -15.13 7.15
CA ALA A 469 -17.74 -14.25 7.27
C ALA A 469 -18.27 -13.85 5.88
N PRO A 470 -19.60 -13.82 5.68
CA PRO A 470 -20.19 -13.40 4.41
C PRO A 470 -19.85 -11.92 4.12
N PRO A 471 -19.75 -11.51 2.84
CA PRO A 471 -19.47 -10.12 2.50
C PRO A 471 -20.57 -9.18 3.02
N PRO A 472 -20.22 -8.09 3.72
CA PRO A 472 -21.20 -7.09 4.14
C PRO A 472 -21.64 -6.21 2.95
N ALA A 473 -22.73 -5.46 3.14
CA ALA A 473 -23.18 -4.48 2.15
C ALA A 473 -22.15 -3.35 1.94
N SER A 474 -21.48 -2.92 3.01
CA SER A 474 -20.49 -1.85 3.02
C SER A 474 -19.23 -2.28 3.76
N ILE A 475 -18.09 -1.74 3.33
CA ILE A 475 -16.80 -1.85 4.00
C ILE A 475 -16.19 -0.46 4.12
N PHE A 476 -15.37 -0.23 5.14
CA PHE A 476 -14.61 0.99 5.26
C PHE A 476 -13.22 0.80 4.64
N VAL A 477 -12.90 1.57 3.60
CA VAL A 477 -11.55 1.58 3.02
C VAL A 477 -10.75 2.70 3.67
N ASP A 478 -9.65 2.34 4.33
CA ASP A 478 -8.79 3.32 5.00
C ASP A 478 -7.91 4.04 3.97
N PRO A 479 -8.02 5.38 3.86
CA PRO A 479 -7.36 6.13 2.81
C PRO A 479 -5.83 6.11 2.91
N ARG A 480 -5.26 5.72 4.07
CA ARG A 480 -3.81 5.60 4.26
C ARG A 480 -3.15 4.54 3.38
N GLU A 481 -3.94 3.64 2.78
CA GLU A 481 -3.47 2.63 1.82
C GLU A 481 -3.23 3.17 0.40
N PHE A 482 -3.72 4.38 0.13
CA PHE A 482 -3.72 5.03 -1.17
C PHE A 482 -2.69 6.14 -1.24
#